data_AF-A0A952SXK6-F1
#
_entry.id   AF-A0A952SXK6-F1
#
_cell.length_a   1.000
_cell.length_b   1.000
_cell.length_c   1.000
_cell.angle_alpha   90.00
_cell.angle_beta   90.00
_cell.angle_gamma   90.00
#
_symmetry.space_group_name_H-M   'P 1'
#
loop_
_entity.id
_entity.type
_entity.pdbx_description
1 polymer ?
#
loop_
_entity_poly.entity_id
_entity_poly.type
_entity_poly.pdbx_seq_one_letter_code
_entity_poly.pdbx_strand_id
1 'polypeptide(L)'
;MILPIRSVLTLFWFISFLGTAHAAEITVLKSADLPYYEQAVVGFKAGLPSSTTVKEYNLHGQLEQGRDIVRSLRASPPDLVLAVGLKAAMATKLEIFDTPVVFCMV
;
A
#
# COMPACT_ATOMS: atom_id res chain seq x y z
N MET A 1 37.63 16.83 29.35
CA MET A 1 37.84 16.27 28.00
C MET A 1 36.88 16.94 27.06
N ILE A 2 37.34 17.93 26.28
CA ILE A 2 36.50 18.73 25.38
C ILE A 2 36.46 17.97 24.04
N LEU A 3 35.30 17.43 23.66
CA LEU A 3 35.17 16.70 22.40
C LEU A 3 35.43 17.67 21.23
N PRO A 4 36.31 17.34 20.27
CA PRO A 4 36.64 18.26 19.19
C PRO A 4 35.41 18.49 18.30
N ILE A 5 35.15 19.76 17.96
CA ILE A 5 34.01 20.22 17.13
C ILE A 5 33.87 19.43 15.82
N ARG A 6 35.00 18.96 15.26
CA ARG A 6 35.02 18.11 14.06
C ARG A 6 34.32 16.76 14.26
N SER A 7 34.45 16.16 15.45
CA SER A 7 33.79 14.90 15.79
C SER A 7 32.27 15.06 15.94
N VAL A 8 31.81 16.22 16.41
CA VAL A 8 30.38 16.53 16.50
C VAL A 8 29.78 16.72 15.10
N LEU A 9 30.48 17.41 14.21
CA LEU A 9 30.02 17.62 12.83
C LEU A 9 29.93 16.30 12.04
N THR A 10 30.90 15.40 12.21
CA THR A 10 30.87 14.07 11.56
C THR A 10 29.73 13.21 12.09
N LEU A 11 29.42 13.30 13.39
CA LEU A 11 28.32 12.55 13.99
C LEU A 11 26.96 13.07 13.48
N PHE A 12 26.82 14.40 13.37
CA PHE A 12 25.61 15.03 12.84
C PHE A 12 25.37 14.68 11.36
N TRP A 13 26.42 14.59 10.55
CA TRP A 13 26.34 14.14 9.16
C TRP A 13 25.86 12.69 9.03
N PHE A 14 26.36 11.79 9.89
CA PHE A 14 25.93 10.39 9.91
C PHE A 14 24.46 10.23 10.31
N ILE A 15 23.99 11.04 11.27
CA ILE A 15 22.59 10.99 11.72
C ILE A 15 21.63 11.51 10.64
N SER A 16 22.04 12.50 9.85
CA SER A 16 21.23 13.00 8.72
C SER A 16 21.03 11.98 7.59
N PHE A 17 21.82 10.89 7.56
CA PHE A 17 21.66 9.80 6.59
C PHE A 17 20.73 8.68 7.09
N LEU A 18 20.30 8.73 8.36
CA LEU A 18 19.22 7.88 8.88
C LEU A 18 17.88 8.46 8.42
N GLY A 19 17.65 8.46 7.11
CA GLY A 19 16.31 8.63 6.57
C GLY A 19 15.42 7.52 7.12
N THR A 20 14.20 7.86 7.52
CA THR A 20 13.18 6.85 7.87
C THR A 20 12.93 6.00 6.64
N ALA A 21 13.36 4.74 6.66
CA ALA A 21 13.04 3.77 5.63
C ALA A 21 11.54 3.43 5.71
N HIS A 22 10.69 4.31 5.19
CA HIS A 22 9.26 4.05 5.06
C HIS A 22 9.06 3.20 3.80
N ALA A 23 8.79 1.92 4.01
CA ALA A 23 8.27 1.05 2.96
C ALA A 23 6.87 1.54 2.61
N ALA A 24 6.60 1.89 1.35
CA ALA A 24 5.24 2.24 0.96
C ALA A 24 4.33 1.01 1.17
N GLU A 25 3.18 1.19 1.82
CA GLU A 25 2.19 0.14 2.04
C GLU A 25 1.07 0.25 1.02
N ILE A 26 0.97 -0.72 0.12
CA ILE A 26 -0.09 -0.80 -0.87
C ILE A 26 -1.02 -1.94 -0.52
N THR A 27 -2.31 -1.68 -0.55
CA THR A 27 -3.33 -2.72 -0.41
C THR A 27 -3.99 -3.00 -1.75
N VAL A 28 -4.03 -4.27 -2.15
CA VAL A 28 -4.69 -4.73 -3.38
C VAL A 28 -5.98 -5.44 -2.99
N LEU A 29 -7.12 -4.99 -3.53
CA LEU A 29 -8.42 -5.66 -3.40
C LEU A 29 -8.81 -6.27 -4.73
N LYS A 30 -8.99 -7.60 -4.77
CA LYS A 30 -9.49 -8.33 -5.93
C LYS A 30 -10.96 -8.66 -5.76
N SER A 31 -11.76 -8.41 -6.79
CA SER A 31 -13.21 -8.68 -6.73
C SER A 31 -13.53 -10.18 -6.62
N ALA A 32 -12.71 -11.05 -7.20
CA ALA A 32 -12.84 -12.51 -7.19
C ALA A 32 -11.50 -13.17 -7.56
N ASP A 33 -11.38 -14.49 -7.38
CA ASP A 33 -10.21 -15.28 -7.81
C ASP A 33 -10.30 -15.56 -9.32
N LEU A 34 -9.69 -14.69 -10.14
CA LEU A 34 -9.72 -14.79 -11.60
C LEU A 34 -8.30 -14.69 -12.17
N PRO A 35 -7.89 -15.56 -13.12
CA PRO A 35 -6.51 -15.58 -13.62
C PRO A 35 -6.03 -14.25 -14.21
N TYR A 36 -6.91 -13.51 -14.90
CA TYR A 36 -6.58 -12.21 -15.48
C TYR A 36 -6.46 -11.10 -14.43
N TYR A 37 -7.11 -11.22 -13.27
CA TYR A 37 -6.86 -10.33 -12.13
C TYR A 37 -5.49 -10.58 -11.52
N GLU A 38 -5.10 -11.85 -11.36
CA GLU A 38 -3.75 -12.19 -10.89
C GLU A 38 -2.68 -11.65 -11.84
N GLN A 39 -2.87 -11.80 -13.15
CA GLN A 39 -1.94 -11.26 -14.15
C GLN A 39 -1.81 -9.73 -14.05
N ALA A 40 -2.93 -9.02 -13.89
CA ALA A 40 -2.91 -7.57 -13.71
C ALA A 40 -2.18 -7.17 -12.41
N VAL A 41 -2.41 -7.89 -11.31
CA VAL A 41 -1.72 -7.65 -10.03
C VAL A 41 -0.23 -7.97 -10.13
N VAL A 42 0.18 -9.02 -10.84
CA VAL A 42 1.58 -9.33 -11.12
C VAL A 42 2.23 -8.20 -11.93
N GLY A 43 1.58 -7.73 -13.00
CA GLY A 43 2.08 -6.62 -13.81
C GLY A 43 2.22 -5.32 -13.01
N PHE A 44 1.25 -5.03 -12.15
CA PHE A 44 1.32 -3.89 -11.22
C PHE A 44 2.51 -4.01 -10.26
N LYS A 45 2.65 -5.17 -9.59
CA LYS A 45 3.76 -5.41 -8.64
C LYS A 45 5.14 -5.31 -9.29
N ALA A 46 5.27 -5.73 -10.55
CA ALA A 46 6.53 -5.65 -11.30
C ALA A 46 7.02 -4.20 -11.51
N GLY A 47 6.12 -3.21 -11.44
CA GLY A 47 6.46 -1.79 -11.54
C GLY A 47 6.80 -1.11 -10.21
N LEU A 48 6.69 -1.82 -9.07
CA LEU A 48 6.89 -1.23 -7.74
C LEU A 48 8.36 -1.29 -7.31
N PRO A 49 8.83 -0.29 -6.54
CA PRO A 49 10.11 -0.37 -5.84
C PRO A 49 10.16 -1.59 -4.93
N SER A 50 11.33 -2.22 -4.79
CA SER A 50 11.54 -3.40 -3.94
C SER A 50 11.28 -3.16 -2.45
N SER A 51 11.30 -1.90 -2.00
CA SER A 51 10.95 -1.50 -0.64
C SER A 51 9.44 -1.42 -0.38
N THR A 52 8.59 -1.69 -1.37
CA THR A 52 7.12 -1.58 -1.22
C THR A 52 6.56 -2.85 -0.59
N THR A 53 5.73 -2.69 0.45
CA THR A 53 4.96 -3.79 1.04
C THR A 53 3.59 -3.84 0.38
N VAL A 54 3.22 -5.01 -0.15
CA VAL A 54 1.92 -5.22 -0.80
C VAL A 54 1.11 -6.25 -0.01
N LYS A 55 -0.09 -5.86 0.43
CA LYS A 55 -1.08 -6.73 1.08
C LYS A 55 -2.22 -7.00 0.10
N GLU A 56 -2.51 -8.26 -0.18
CA GLU A 56 -3.57 -8.66 -1.10
C GLU A 56 -4.77 -9.23 -0.36
N TYR A 57 -5.96 -8.83 -0.79
CA TYR A 57 -7.24 -9.33 -0.29
C TYR A 57 -8.12 -9.74 -1.45
N ASN A 58 -8.91 -10.80 -1.24
CA ASN A 58 -9.95 -11.22 -2.16
C ASN A 58 -11.32 -11.04 -1.52
N LEU A 59 -12.25 -10.51 -2.31
CA LEU A 59 -13.63 -10.29 -1.92
C LEU A 59 -14.47 -11.56 -2.14
N HIS A 60 -13.95 -12.55 -2.86
CA HIS A 60 -14.62 -13.78 -3.26
C HIS A 60 -16.00 -13.53 -3.87
N GLY A 61 -16.12 -12.44 -4.63
CA GLY A 61 -17.38 -12.00 -5.23
C GLY A 61 -18.39 -11.40 -4.26
N GLN A 62 -18.06 -11.16 -3.00
CA GLN A 62 -18.97 -10.67 -1.97
C GLN A 62 -18.67 -9.20 -1.64
N LEU A 63 -19.59 -8.31 -2.03
CA LEU A 63 -19.39 -6.86 -1.84
C LEU A 63 -19.31 -6.49 -0.36
N GLU A 64 -20.20 -7.04 0.48
CA GLU A 64 -20.21 -6.74 1.92
C GLU A 64 -18.91 -7.18 2.61
N GLN A 65 -18.38 -8.37 2.27
CA GLN A 65 -17.06 -8.80 2.74
C GLN A 65 -15.97 -7.80 2.34
N GLY A 66 -16.02 -7.29 1.10
CA GLY A 66 -15.11 -6.24 0.65
C GLY A 66 -15.21 -4.97 1.49
N ARG A 67 -16.43 -4.53 1.82
CA ARG A 67 -16.64 -3.35 2.66
C ARG A 67 -16.07 -3.54 4.07
N ASP A 68 -16.22 -4.73 4.65
CA ASP A 68 -15.66 -5.04 5.97
C ASP A 68 -14.13 -5.06 5.96
N ILE A 69 -13.53 -5.65 4.92
CA ILE A 69 -12.07 -5.60 4.69
C ILE A 69 -11.61 -4.14 4.60
N VAL A 70 -12.24 -3.34 3.73
CA VAL A 70 -11.86 -1.93 3.55
C VAL A 70 -12.02 -1.13 4.83
N ARG A 71 -13.09 -1.34 5.59
CA ARG A 71 -13.32 -0.66 6.87
C ARG A 71 -12.23 -0.98 7.88
N SER A 72 -11.72 -2.21 7.88
CA SER A 72 -10.61 -2.63 8.74
C SER A 72 -9.30 -1.90 8.42
N LEU A 73 -9.10 -1.48 7.16
CA LEU A 73 -7.92 -0.73 6.74
C LEU A 73 -7.84 0.65 7.41
N ARG A 74 -8.94 1.24 7.89
CA ARG A 74 -8.92 2.55 8.56
C ARG A 74 -8.10 2.57 9.85
N ALA A 75 -7.91 1.42 10.48
CA ALA A 75 -7.06 1.33 11.68
C ALA A 75 -5.56 1.53 11.36
N SER A 76 -5.15 1.22 10.13
CA SER A 76 -3.78 1.39 9.62
C SER A 76 -3.88 1.65 8.11
N PRO A 77 -4.23 2.88 7.70
CA PRO A 77 -4.53 3.19 6.31
C PRO A 77 -3.29 2.97 5.43
N PRO A 78 -3.43 2.28 4.29
CA PRO A 78 -2.32 2.13 3.35
C PRO A 78 -2.04 3.47 2.64
N ASP A 79 -0.87 3.57 2.01
CA ASP A 79 -0.50 4.72 1.17
C ASP A 79 -1.28 4.73 -0.15
N LEU A 80 -1.70 3.55 -0.63
CA LEU A 80 -2.46 3.38 -1.86
C LEU A 80 -3.35 2.13 -1.79
N VAL A 81 -4.53 2.21 -2.39
CA VAL A 81 -5.36 1.04 -2.68
C VAL A 81 -5.47 0.79 -4.18
N LEU A 82 -5.09 -0.41 -4.62
CA LEU A 82 -5.41 -0.91 -5.96
C LEU A 82 -6.67 -1.76 -5.89
N ALA A 83 -7.74 -1.31 -6.52
CA ALA A 83 -8.99 -2.07 -6.61
C ALA A 83 -9.15 -2.71 -7.99
N VAL A 84 -9.16 -4.04 -8.04
CA VAL A 84 -9.21 -4.85 -9.25
C VAL A 84 -10.62 -5.43 -9.43
N GLY A 85 -11.31 -4.96 -10.47
CA GLY A 85 -12.70 -5.33 -10.80
C GLY A 85 -13.77 -4.51 -10.06
N LEU A 86 -15.01 -4.65 -10.52
CA LEU A 86 -16.13 -3.79 -10.11
C LEU A 86 -16.45 -3.83 -8.61
N LYS A 87 -16.46 -5.02 -7.99
CA LYS A 87 -16.85 -5.16 -6.57
C LYS A 87 -15.80 -4.56 -5.63
N ALA A 88 -14.52 -4.75 -5.94
CA ALA A 88 -13.42 -4.10 -5.24
C ALA A 88 -13.51 -2.58 -5.34
N ALA A 89 -13.75 -2.05 -6.55
CA ALA A 89 -13.89 -0.61 -6.77
C ALA A 89 -15.09 -0.02 -6.03
N MET A 90 -16.21 -0.75 -5.99
CA MET A 90 -17.39 -0.33 -5.23
C MET A 90 -17.14 -0.35 -3.72
N ALA A 91 -16.53 -1.40 -3.19
CA ALA A 91 -16.19 -1.50 -1.77
C ALA A 91 -15.27 -0.35 -1.32
N THR A 92 -14.23 -0.04 -2.10
CA THR A 92 -13.31 1.06 -1.78
C THR A 92 -13.99 2.42 -1.89
N LYS A 93 -14.77 2.66 -2.96
CA LYS A 93 -15.50 3.93 -3.13
C LYS A 93 -16.50 4.21 -2.00
N LEU A 94 -17.11 3.17 -1.44
CA LEU A 94 -18.10 3.31 -0.37
C LEU A 94 -17.47 3.55 1.01
N GLU A 95 -16.22 3.14 1.22
CA GLU A 95 -15.61 3.08 2.56
C GLU A 95 -14.28 3.85 2.69
N ILE A 96 -13.66 4.29 1.60
CA ILE A 96 -12.41 5.09 1.60
C ILE A 96 -12.71 6.51 1.10
N PHE A 97 -12.28 7.51 1.86
CA PHE A 97 -12.49 8.92 1.53
C PHE A 97 -11.20 9.74 1.47
N ASP A 98 -10.12 9.22 2.06
CA ASP A 98 -8.87 9.90 2.37
C ASP A 98 -7.61 9.17 1.86
N THR A 99 -7.71 7.89 1.50
CA THR A 99 -6.63 7.14 0.85
C THR A 99 -6.75 7.18 -0.67
N PRO A 100 -5.66 7.41 -1.42
CA PRO A 100 -5.65 7.31 -2.87
C PRO A 100 -6.09 5.91 -3.35
N VAL A 101 -6.96 5.86 -4.37
CA VAL A 101 -7.45 4.60 -4.96
C VAL A 101 -7.22 4.59 -6.46
N VAL A 102 -6.61 3.51 -6.96
CA VAL A 102 -6.49 3.22 -8.40
C VAL A 102 -7.47 2.11 -8.74
N PHE A 103 -8.33 2.36 -9.74
CA PHE A 103 -9.25 1.36 -10.28
C PHE A 103 -8.62 0.64 -11.48
N CYS A 104 -8.58 -0.69 -11.43
CA CYS A 104 -8.12 -1.54 -12.50
C CYS A 104 -9.28 -2.41 -13.00
N MET A 105 -9.67 -2.20 -14.26
CA MET A 105 -10.69 -2.98 -14.96
C MET A 105 -10.01 -3.77 -16.08
N VAL A 106 -10.16 -5.09 -16.04
CA VAL A 106 -9.55 -6.07 -16.95
C VAL A 106 -10.66 -6.87 -17.61
#